data_AF-A0A7X6DJC0-F1
#
_entry.id   AF-A0A7X6DJC0-F1
#
_cell.length_a   1.000
_cell.length_b   1.000
_cell.length_c   1.000
_cell.angle_alpha   90.00
_cell.angle_beta   90.00
_cell.angle_gamma   90.00
#
_symmetry.space_group_name_H-M   'P 1'
#
loop_
_entity.id
_entity.type
_entity.pdbx_description
1 polymer ?
#
loop_
_entity_poly.entity_id
_entity_poly.type
_entity_poly.pdbx_seq_one_letter_code
_entity_poly.pdbx_strand_id
1 'polypeptide(L)' 'MNRCELPQAEVQVFRNVVSATGRDPAAFAVEMNPDGQVHVTGPQGSAFYAAPHWISRFSRHLERGFFDARAQPEPPRH' A
#
# COMPACT_ATOMS: atom_id res chain seq x y z
N MET A 1 8.41 -8.38 24.79
CA MET A 1 7.70 -8.86 23.58
C MET A 1 7.73 -7.71 22.58
N ASN A 2 8.62 -7.78 21.58
CA ASN A 2 8.75 -6.71 20.59
C ASN A 2 7.47 -6.70 19.74
N ARG A 3 6.63 -5.69 19.94
CA ARG A 3 5.50 -5.44 19.04
C ARG A 3 6.08 -4.91 17.73
N CYS A 4 6.15 -5.76 16.71
CA CYS A 4 6.29 -5.35 15.33
C CYS A 4 4.95 -4.73 14.90
N GLU A 5 4.64 -3.56 15.46
CA GLU A 5 3.45 -2.80 15.14
C GLU A 5 3.86 -1.52 14.42
N LEU A 6 3.15 -1.20 13.34
CA LEU A 6 3.33 0.06 12.66
C LEU A 6 2.89 1.20 13.60
N PRO A 7 3.67 2.30 13.71
CA PRO A 7 3.26 3.45 14.49
C PRO A 7 1.90 3.97 14.03
N GLN A 8 1.01 4.29 14.98
CA GLN A 8 -0.34 4.77 14.66
C GLN A 8 -0.33 6.01 13.74
N ALA A 9 0.68 6.87 13.89
CA ALA A 9 0.88 8.02 13.00
C ALA A 9 1.10 7.61 11.53
N GLU A 10 1.87 6.55 11.28
CA GLU A 10 2.09 6.04 9.93
C GLU A 10 0.83 5.42 9.34
N VAL A 11 0.06 4.68 10.15
CA VAL A 11 -1.24 4.13 9.74
C VAL A 11 -2.21 5.26 9.36
N GLN A 12 -2.21 6.37 10.10
CA GLN A 12 -3.05 7.53 9.78
C GLN A 12 -2.61 8.21 8.48
N VAL A 13 -1.29 8.40 8.28
CA VAL A 13 -0.76 8.96 7.03
C VAL A 13 -1.11 8.07 5.85
N PHE A 14 -0.96 6.75 5.99
CA PHE A 14 -1.37 5.78 4.97
C PHE A 14 -2.84 5.93 4.57
N ARG A 15 -3.76 5.99 5.55
CA ARG A 15 -5.19 6.20 5.28
C ARG A 15 -5.45 7.53 4.55
N ASN A 16 -4.78 8.59 4.98
CA ASN A 16 -4.90 9.91 4.36
C ASN A 16 -4.40 9.89 2.90
N VAL A 17 -3.29 9.21 2.61
CA VAL A 17 -2.77 9.04 1.24
C VAL A 17 -3.77 8.28 0.38
N VAL A 18 -4.34 7.18 0.87
CA VAL A 18 -5.35 6.42 0.11
C VAL A 18 -6.56 7.29 -0.20
N SER A 19 -7.14 7.92 0.81
CA SER A 19 -8.29 8.82 0.64
C SER A 19 -8.00 10.01 -0.27
N ALA A 20 -6.81 10.60 -0.20
CA ALA A 20 -6.42 11.72 -1.05
C ALA A 20 -6.38 11.34 -2.55
N THR A 21 -6.19 10.07 -2.87
CA THR A 21 -6.25 9.58 -4.26
C THR A 21 -7.66 9.19 -4.70
N GLY A 22 -8.69 9.44 -3.88
CA GLY A 22 -10.08 9.08 -4.17
C GLY A 22 -10.40 7.59 -4.00
N ARG A 23 -9.50 6.83 -3.38
CA ARG A 23 -9.68 5.39 -3.10
C ARG A 23 -10.21 5.20 -1.69
N ASP A 24 -10.91 4.10 -1.48
CA ASP A 24 -11.44 3.74 -0.16
C ASP A 24 -10.32 3.17 0.73
N PRO A 25 -9.99 3.79 1.88
CA PRO A 25 -8.95 3.30 2.77
C PRO A 25 -9.30 1.99 3.48
N ALA A 26 -10.59 1.62 3.58
CA ALA A 26 -11.00 0.35 4.19
C ALA A 26 -10.75 -0.85 3.26
N ALA A 27 -10.65 -0.63 1.95
CA ALA A 27 -10.23 -1.61 0.96
C ALA A 27 -8.72 -1.93 1.01
N PHE A 28 -7.94 -1.21 1.83
CA PHE A 28 -6.51 -1.44 1.98
C PHE A 28 -6.17 -1.86 3.41
N ALA A 29 -5.22 -2.79 3.53
CA ALA A 29 -4.65 -3.22 4.79
C ALA A 29 -3.14 -2.95 4.81
N VAL A 30 -2.61 -2.66 5.99
CA VAL A 30 -1.18 -2.43 6.20
C VAL A 30 -0.73 -3.08 7.50
N GLU A 31 0.37 -3.83 7.43
CA GLU A 31 0.92 -4.60 8.54
C GLU A 31 2.45 -4.55 8.55
N MET A 32 3.06 -4.60 9.73
CA MET A 32 4.51 -4.70 9.88
C MET A 32 4.90 -6.14 10.15
N ASN A 33 5.72 -6.71 9.28
CA ASN A 33 6.24 -8.06 9.44
C ASN A 33 7.38 -8.09 10.47
N PRO A 34 7.60 -9.24 11.13
CA PRO A 34 8.73 -9.45 12.05
C PRO A 34 10.10 -9.14 11.43
N ASP A 35 10.22 -9.31 10.11
CA ASP A 35 11.43 -9.05 9.32
C ASP A 35 11.71 -7.55 9.07
N GLY A 36 10.90 -6.63 9.64
CA GLY A 36 11.08 -5.18 9.48
C GLY A 36 10.58 -4.63 8.15
N GLN A 37 9.72 -5.38 7.46
CA GLN A 37 9.06 -4.96 6.23
C GLN A 37 7.61 -4.56 6.50
N VAL A 38 7.13 -3.56 5.77
CA VAL A 38 5.72 -3.17 5.73
C VAL A 38 5.07 -3.86 4.56
N HIS A 39 4.05 -4.66 4.86
CA HIS A 39 3.20 -5.30 3.87
C HIS A 39 1.94 -4.46 3.68
N VAL A 40 1.67 -4.04 2.45
CA VAL A 40 0.44 -3.35 2.07
C VAL A 40 -0.35 -4.24 1.14
N THR A 41 -1.59 -4.51 1.51
CA THR A 41 -2.56 -5.23 0.68
C THR A 41 -3.61 -4.25 0.19
N GLY A 42 -3.78 -4.16 -1.11
CA GLY A 42 -4.88 -3.45 -1.75
C GLY A 42 -5.84 -4.41 -2.43
N PRO A 43 -6.93 -3.90 -3.01
CA PRO A 43 -8.00 -4.73 -3.56
C PRO A 43 -7.59 -5.59 -4.78
N GLN A 44 -6.51 -5.22 -5.48
CA GLN A 44 -6.08 -5.91 -6.73
C GLN A 44 -4.60 -6.34 -6.70
N GLY A 45 -3.91 -6.12 -5.58
CA GLY A 45 -2.49 -6.44 -5.48
C GLY A 45 -1.95 -6.17 -4.08
N SER A 46 -0.77 -6.70 -3.80
CA SER A 46 -0.03 -6.45 -2.57
C SER A 46 1.42 -6.07 -2.87
N ALA A 47 2.04 -5.36 -1.94
CA ALA A 47 3.42 -4.92 -2.05
C ALA A 47 4.12 -4.93 -0.70
N PHE A 48 5.41 -5.26 -0.72
CA PHE A 48 6.29 -5.25 0.44
C PHE A 48 7.28 -4.10 0.33
N TYR A 49 7.47 -3.37 1.41
CA TYR A 49 8.39 -2.24 1.49
C TYR A 49 9.28 -2.40 2.70
N ALA A 50 10.55 -2.00 2.60
CA ALA A 50 11.36 -1.81 3.80
C ALA A 50 10.79 -0.66 4.64
N ALA A 51 10.72 -0.82 5.97
CA ALA A 51 10.17 0.19 6.88
C ALA A 51 10.68 1.62 6.66
N PRO A 52 11.98 1.91 6.41
CA PRO A 52 12.37 3.28 6.13
C PRO A 52 11.75 3.78 4.80
N HIS A 53 11.04 4.91 4.88
CA HIS A 53 10.45 5.62 3.74
C HIS A 53 9.42 4.81 2.93
N TRP A 54 8.76 3.83 3.55
CA TRP A 54 7.79 2.97 2.87
C TRP A 54 6.59 3.76 2.33
N ILE A 55 6.09 4.76 3.05
CA ILE A 55 4.94 5.59 2.63
C ILE A 55 5.20 6.29 1.30
N SER A 56 6.40 6.85 1.10
CA SER A 56 6.74 7.54 -0.16
C SER A 56 6.76 6.58 -1.35
N ARG A 57 7.23 5.35 -1.14
CA ARG A 57 7.20 4.29 -2.17
C ARG A 57 5.77 3.83 -2.44
N PHE A 58 5.00 3.63 -1.38
CA PHE A 58 3.59 3.25 -1.45
C PHE A 58 2.77 4.29 -2.23
N SER A 59 2.88 5.58 -1.90
CA SER A 59 2.19 6.66 -2.60
C SER A 59 2.47 6.62 -4.10
N ARG A 60 3.74 6.44 -4.49
CA ARG A 60 4.13 6.36 -5.89
C ARG A 60 3.50 5.15 -6.60
N HIS A 61 3.40 3.99 -5.96
CA HIS A 61 2.69 2.83 -6.52
C HIS A 61 1.19 3.10 -6.64
N LEU A 62 0.61 3.77 -5.65
CA LEU A 62 -0.80 4.13 -5.64
C LEU A 62 -1.15 5.11 -6.77
N GLU A 63 -0.32 6.14 -6.99
CA GLU A 63 -0.46 7.10 -8.10
C GLU A 63 -0.31 6.44 -9.48
N ARG A 64 0.54 5.42 -9.58
CA ARG A 64 0.73 4.64 -10.82
C ARG A 64 -0.35 3.59 -11.06
N GLY A 65 -1.31 3.46 -10.15
CA GLY A 65 -2.40 2.50 -10.23
C GLY A 65 -1.99 1.05 -10.01
N PHE A 66 -0.88 0.79 -9.32
CA PHE A 66 -0.40 -0.57 -9.02
C PHE A 66 -1.46 -1.45 -8.34
N PHE A 67 -2.31 -0.83 -7.52
CA PHE A 67 -3.38 -1.50 -6.77
C PHE A 67 -4.74 -1.45 -7.47
N ASP A 68 -4.80 -0.96 -8.71
CA ASP A 68 -6.02 -0.91 -9.51
C ASP A 68 -6.04 -2.04 -10.54
N ALA A 69 -7.24 -2.56 -10.83
CA ALA A 69 -7.43 -3.62 -11.82
C ALA A 69 -7.00 -3.19 -13.24
N ARG A 70 -6.92 -1.88 -13.48
CA ARG A 70 -6.64 -1.26 -14.78
C ARG A 70 -5.16 -1.25 -15.15
N ALA A 71 -4.26 -1.65 -14.25
CA ALA A 71 -2.83 -1.74 -14.54
C ALA A 71 -2.44 -3.03 -15.29
N GLN A 72 -3.36 -3.97 -15.52
CA GLN A 72 -3.12 -5.01 -16.52
C GLN A 72 -3.10 -4.37 -17.91
N PRO A 73 -2.01 -4.51 -18.70
CA PRO A 73 -2.07 -4.18 -20.11
C PRO A 73 -3.18 -5.04 -20.71
N GLU A 74 -4.14 -4.39 -21.37
CA GLU A 74 -5.12 -5.08 -22.19
C GLU A 74 -4.40 -6.08 -23.11
N PRO A 75 -4.79 -7.37 -23.14
CA PRO A 75 -4.19 -8.31 -24.07
C PRO A 75 -4.44 -7.78 -25.49
N PRO A 76 -3.44 -7.83 -26.40
CA PRO A 76 -3.60 -7.32 -27.75
C PRO A 76 -4.79 -8.02 -28.40
N ARG A 77 -5.78 -7.22 -28.82
CA ARG A 77 -6.90 -7.69 -29.63
C ARG A 77 -6.34 -8.08 -31.00
N HIS A 78 -6.26 -9.39 -31.25
CA HIS A 78 -5.98 -9.96 -32.56
C HIS A 78 -7.23 -9.97 -33.44
#